data_AF-A0A1Q7R8D0-F1
#
_entry.id   AF-A0A1Q7R8D0-F1
#
_cell.length_a   1.000
_cell.length_b   1.000
_cell.length_c   1.000
_cell.angle_alpha   90.00
_cell.angle_beta   90.00
_cell.angle_gamma   90.00
#
_symmetry.space_group_name_H-M   'P 1'
#
loop_
_entity.id
_entity.type
_entity.pdbx_description
1 polymer ?
#
loop_
_entity_poly.entity_id
_entity_poly.type
_entity_poly.pdbx_seq_one_letter_code
_entity_poly.pdbx_strand_id
1 'polypeptide(L)'
;MARQKGASEALVDAIQDRGGRAPIERLEPGWRTALEYADVLHRSGHEVTDELYGRLRSAWDEGQIVEITLVIGMTEYFNRFNDSLRVEPTR
;
A
#
# COMPACT_ATOMS: atom_id res chain seq x y z
N MET A 1 -11.13 -8.12 0.53
CA MET A 1 -11.28 -7.74 -0.90
C MET A 1 -10.18 -8.30 -1.80
N ALA A 2 -8.90 -8.16 -1.48
CA ALA A 2 -7.79 -8.60 -2.36
C ALA A 2 -7.93 -10.03 -2.93
N ARG A 3 -8.30 -11.01 -2.08
CA ARG A 3 -8.59 -12.40 -2.49
C ARG A 3 -9.67 -12.51 -3.56
N GLN A 4 -10.78 -11.80 -3.38
CA GLN A 4 -11.90 -11.78 -4.34
C GLN A 4 -11.50 -11.16 -5.69
N LYS A 5 -10.40 -10.41 -5.73
CA LYS A 5 -9.82 -9.81 -6.93
C LYS A 5 -8.63 -10.60 -7.49
N GLY A 6 -8.36 -11.79 -6.96
CA GLY A 6 -7.35 -12.71 -7.50
C GLY A 6 -5.97 -12.64 -6.83
N ALA A 7 -5.79 -11.89 -5.74
CA ALA A 7 -4.56 -11.94 -4.98
C ALA A 7 -4.36 -13.33 -4.35
N SER A 8 -3.14 -13.88 -4.47
CA SER A 8 -2.82 -15.17 -3.85
C SER A 8 -2.80 -15.07 -2.32
N GLU A 9 -3.20 -16.15 -1.64
CA GLU A 9 -3.11 -16.22 -0.17
C GLU A 9 -1.71 -15.92 0.34
N ALA A 10 -0.69 -16.50 -0.31
CA ALA A 10 0.71 -16.28 0.06
C ALA A 10 1.13 -14.79 -0.03
N LEU A 11 0.62 -14.04 -1.02
CA LEU A 11 0.89 -12.62 -1.13
C LEU A 11 0.15 -11.82 -0.05
N VAL A 12 -1.11 -12.15 0.21
CA VAL A 12 -1.92 -11.51 1.26
C VAL A 12 -1.27 -11.73 2.62
N ASP A 13 -0.83 -12.96 2.92
CA ASP A 13 -0.15 -13.28 4.17
C ASP A 13 1.21 -12.60 4.29
N ALA A 14 1.97 -12.49 3.19
CA ALA A 14 3.23 -11.75 3.20
C ALA A 14 3.04 -10.25 3.49
N ILE A 15 2.00 -9.61 2.93
CA ILE A 15 1.68 -8.19 3.19
C ILE A 15 1.24 -7.99 4.65
N GLN A 16 0.63 -8.98 5.26
CA GLN A 16 0.14 -8.90 6.64
C GLN A 16 1.17 -9.36 7.68
N ASP A 17 2.44 -9.48 7.28
CA ASP A 17 3.55 -9.99 8.11
C ASP A 17 3.27 -11.39 8.71
N ARG A 18 2.41 -12.17 8.08
CA ARG A 18 2.06 -13.56 8.47
C ARG A 18 2.80 -14.62 7.64
N GLY A 19 3.56 -14.20 6.64
CA GLY A 19 4.34 -15.07 5.76
C GLY A 19 5.77 -14.55 5.51
N GLY A 20 6.56 -15.32 4.77
CA GLY A 20 7.88 -14.85 4.31
C GLY A 20 7.75 -13.74 3.26
N ARG A 21 8.79 -12.91 3.09
CA ARG A 21 8.80 -11.78 2.13
C ARG A 21 8.91 -12.20 0.66
N ALA A 22 9.25 -13.45 0.38
CA ALA A 22 9.45 -13.97 -0.97
C ALA A 22 8.28 -13.69 -1.96
N PRO A 23 6.99 -13.73 -1.57
CA PRO A 23 5.89 -13.33 -2.46
C PRO A 23 5.92 -11.86 -2.85
N ILE A 24 6.30 -10.95 -1.94
CA ILE A 24 6.45 -9.53 -2.23
C ILE A 24 7.66 -9.30 -3.15
N GLU A 25 8.77 -10.00 -2.89
CA GLU A 25 10.00 -9.92 -3.71
C GLU A 25 9.79 -10.35 -5.16
N ARG A 26 8.83 -11.25 -5.42
CA ARG A 26 8.45 -11.70 -6.77
C ARG A 26 7.58 -10.71 -7.53
N LEU A 27 7.06 -9.67 -6.88
CA LEU A 27 6.32 -8.61 -7.57
C LEU A 27 7.24 -7.82 -8.49
N GLU A 28 6.67 -7.29 -9.58
CA GLU A 28 7.40 -6.37 -10.44
C GLU A 28 7.94 -5.18 -9.64
N PRO A 29 9.10 -4.61 -10.02
CA PRO A 29 9.75 -3.54 -9.24
C PRO A 29 8.84 -2.34 -8.93
N GLY A 30 7.93 -1.99 -9.84
CA GLY A 30 6.96 -0.90 -9.67
C GLY A 30 5.99 -1.15 -8.52
N TRP A 31 5.49 -2.38 -8.38
CA TRP A 31 4.60 -2.77 -7.26
C TRP A 31 5.32 -2.76 -5.93
N ARG A 32 6.57 -3.24 -5.88
CA ARG A 32 7.39 -3.16 -4.66
C ARG A 32 7.64 -1.72 -4.23
N THR A 33 7.89 -0.83 -5.20
CA THR A 33 8.06 0.60 -4.94
C THR A 33 6.75 1.26 -4.48
N ALA A 34 5.61 0.87 -5.04
CA ALA A 34 4.30 1.35 -4.58
C ALA A 34 3.98 0.90 -3.14
N LEU A 35 4.36 -0.32 -2.75
CA LEU A 35 4.24 -0.81 -1.37
C LEU A 35 5.15 -0.04 -0.41
N GLU A 36 6.41 0.20 -0.78
CA GLU A 36 7.34 1.02 0.00
C GLU A 36 6.83 2.47 0.16
N TYR A 37 6.28 3.03 -0.92
CA TYR A 37 5.62 4.34 -0.89
C TYR A 37 4.42 4.36 0.06
N ALA A 38 3.59 3.31 0.05
CA ALA A 38 2.47 3.19 0.98
C ALA A 38 2.93 3.14 2.44
N ASP A 39 3.98 2.37 2.75
CA ASP A 39 4.53 2.27 4.11
C ASP A 39 5.05 3.61 4.64
N VAL A 40 5.71 4.39 3.79
CA VAL A 40 6.21 5.74 4.14
C VAL A 40 5.05 6.71 4.30
N LEU A 41 4.12 6.73 3.35
CA LEU A 41 2.99 7.67 3.34
C LEU A 41 2.04 7.45 4.52
N HIS A 42 1.89 6.20 5.01
CA HIS A 42 1.11 5.87 6.21
C HIS A 42 1.68 6.55 7.47
N ARG A 43 3.00 6.69 7.56
CA ARG A 43 3.64 7.41 8.67
C ARG A 43 3.49 8.91 8.49
N SER A 44 3.92 9.43 7.33
CA SER A 44 3.85 10.85 7.01
C SER A 44 4.18 11.11 5.54
N GLY A 45 3.39 11.96 4.88
CA GLY A 45 3.71 12.45 3.53
C GLY A 45 5.00 13.27 3.47
N HIS A 46 5.47 13.83 4.59
CA HIS A 46 6.75 14.54 4.65
C HIS A 46 7.97 13.61 4.65
N GLU A 47 7.78 12.32 4.91
CA GLU A 47 8.86 11.32 4.86
C GLU A 47 9.08 10.76 3.44
N VAL A 48 8.23 11.12 2.48
CA VAL A 48 8.43 10.74 1.08
C VAL A 48 9.63 11.51 0.52
N THR A 49 10.73 10.79 0.32
CA THR A 49 11.95 11.38 -0.26
C THR A 49 11.84 11.54 -1.77
N ASP A 50 12.62 12.46 -2.33
CA ASP A 50 12.74 12.63 -3.79
C ASP A 50 13.22 11.34 -4.47
N GLU A 51 14.06 10.56 -3.79
CA GLU A 51 14.53 9.26 -4.28
C GLU A 51 13.39 8.27 -4.42
N LEU A 52 12.55 8.13 -3.39
CA LEU A 52 11.40 7.24 -3.40
C LEU A 52 10.36 7.68 -4.43
N TYR A 53 10.08 8.99 -4.49
CA TYR A 53 9.16 9.54 -5.48
C TYR A 53 9.70 9.40 -6.92
N GLY A 54 11.01 9.58 -7.12
CA GLY A 54 11.68 9.37 -8.40
C GLY A 54 11.60 7.91 -8.87
N ARG A 55 11.79 6.94 -7.96
CA ARG A 55 11.57 5.52 -8.25
C ARG A 55 10.12 5.24 -8.61
N LEU A 56 9.15 5.85 -7.91
CA LEU A 56 7.73 5.71 -8.23
C LEU A 56 7.42 6.23 -9.64
N ARG A 57 7.89 7.43 -9.98
CA ARG A 57 7.76 8.05 -11.33
C ARG A 57 8.45 7.25 -12.44
N SER A 58 9.47 6.46 -12.11
CA SER A 58 10.11 5.58 -13.09
C SER A 58 9.25 4.37 -13.49
N ALA A 59 8.25 4.01 -12.68
CA ALA A 59 7.41 2.84 -12.87
C ALA A 59 5.95 3.16 -13.21
N TRP A 60 5.48 4.36 -12.86
CA TRP A 60 4.07 4.76 -12.98
C TRP A 60 3.96 6.16 -13.59
N ASP A 61 2.93 6.38 -14.40
CA ASP A 61 2.61 7.71 -14.92
C ASP A 61 2.01 8.63 -13.83
N GLU A 62 1.92 9.92 -14.13
CA GLU A 62 1.45 10.92 -13.16
C GLU A 62 0.02 10.66 -12.69
N GLY A 63 -0.88 10.21 -13.57
CA GLY A 63 -2.26 9.87 -13.21
C GLY A 63 -2.32 8.66 -12.28
N GLN A 64 -1.54 7.62 -12.60
CA GLN A 64 -1.43 6.43 -11.76
C GLN A 64 -0.88 6.76 -10.36
N ILE A 65 0.09 7.66 -10.26
CA ILE A 65 0.64 8.11 -8.96
C ILE A 65 -0.42 8.85 -8.13
N VAL A 66 -1.25 9.68 -8.76
CA VAL A 66 -2.37 10.33 -8.09
C VAL A 66 -3.35 9.29 -7.54
N GLU A 67 -3.71 8.29 -8.35
CA GLU A 67 -4.62 7.22 -7.94
C GLU A 67 -4.05 6.38 -6.79
N ILE A 68 -2.79 5.97 -6.88
CA ILE A 68 -2.08 5.23 -5.82
C ILE A 68 -2.10 6.04 -4.52
N THR A 69 -1.73 7.32 -4.58
CA THR A 69 -1.69 8.22 -3.42
C THR A 69 -3.08 8.40 -2.80
N LEU A 70 -4.11 8.55 -3.64
CA LEU A 70 -5.50 8.66 -3.21
C LEU A 70 -5.96 7.40 -2.46
N VAL A 71 -5.71 6.21 -3.01
CA VAL A 71 -6.11 4.95 -2.38
C VAL A 71 -5.42 4.76 -1.02
N ILE A 72 -4.13 5.08 -0.92
CA ILE A 72 -3.40 5.03 0.35
C ILE A 72 -4.03 6.00 1.36
N GLY A 73 -4.23 7.26 0.96
CA GLY A 73 -4.80 8.29 1.83
C GLY A 73 -6.24 8.00 2.27
N MET A 74 -7.08 7.43 1.40
CA MET A 74 -8.44 7.03 1.75
C MET A 74 -8.45 5.88 2.76
N THR A 75 -7.53 4.91 2.61
CA THR A 75 -7.42 3.78 3.56
C THR A 75 -7.04 4.28 4.95
N GLU A 76 -6.10 5.23 5.02
CA GLU A 76 -5.73 5.93 6.25
C GLU A 76 -6.89 6.68 6.90
N TYR A 77 -7.64 7.45 6.10
CA TYR A 77 -8.84 8.13 6.57
C TYR A 77 -9.84 7.15 7.19
N PHE A 78 -10.17 6.07 6.49
CA PHE A 78 -11.13 5.09 7.00
C PHE A 78 -10.65 4.41 8.27
N ASN A 79 -9.38 4.01 8.34
CA ASN A 79 -8.81 3.39 9.53
C ASN A 79 -8.90 4.34 10.74
N ARG A 80 -8.37 5.56 10.62
CA ARG A 80 -8.36 6.53 11.73
C ARG A 80 -9.76 6.95 12.14
N PHE A 81 -10.68 7.14 11.18
CA PHE A 81 -12.07 7.48 11.45
C PHE A 81 -12.78 6.36 12.21
N ASN A 82 -12.69 5.12 11.73
CA ASN A 82 -13.33 3.97 12.37
C ASN A 82 -12.73 3.68 13.75
N ASP A 83 -11.40 3.74 13.89
CA ASP A 83 -10.71 3.53 15.17
C ASP A 83 -11.12 4.58 16.21
N SER A 84 -11.21 5.85 15.80
CA SER A 84 -11.64 6.94 16.68
C SER A 84 -13.09 6.77 17.17
N LEU A 85 -13.94 6.18 16.34
CA LEU A 85 -15.34 5.88 16.66
C LEU A 85 -15.55 4.50 17.29
N ARG A 86 -14.49 3.69 17.43
CA ARG A 86 -14.53 2.31 17.92
C ARG A 86 -15.51 1.43 17.15
N VAL A 87 -15.57 1.61 15.83
CA VAL A 87 -16.39 0.78 14.95
C VAL A 87 -15.84 -0.64 14.95
N GLU A 88 -16.68 -1.63 15.26
CA GLU A 88 -16.26 -3.03 15.19
C GLU A 88 -16.12 -3.48 13.72
N PRO A 89 -15.09 -4.28 13.39
CA PRO A 89 -14.95 -4.84 12.05
C PRO A 89 -16.17 -5.69 11.67
N THR A 90 -16.76 -5.40 10.52
CA THR A 90 -17.82 -6.24 9.96
C THR A 90 -17.25 -7.61 9.62
N ARG A 91 -17.91 -8.68 10.11
CA ARG A 91 -17.53 -10.07 9.82
C ARG A 91 -17.82 -10.47 8.38
#